data_AF-A0A966QYN8-F1
#
_entry.id   AF-A0A966QYN8-F1
#
_cell.length_a   1.000
_cell.length_b   1.000
_cell.length_c   1.000
_cell.angle_alpha   90.00
_cell.angle_beta   90.00
_cell.angle_gamma   90.00
#
_symmetry.space_group_name_H-M   'P 1'
#
loop_
_entity.id
_entity.type
_entity.pdbx_description
1 polymer ?
#
loop_
_entity_poly.entity_id
_entity_poly.type
_entity_poly.pdbx_seq_one_letter_code
_entity_poly.pdbx_strand_id
1 'polypeptide(L)'
;MSKKPIVYAQGLYVNEKYVKNLKIVDLNIKADKFIEFIKANTDVKGYVKINLWPKTEPDKFGSHNAILNDWRPTGYGENNPSGGYKNPQSDDLPF
;
A
#
# COMPACT_ATOMS: atom_id res chain seq x y z
N MET A 1 -22.28 5.07 7.60
CA MET A 1 -20.82 4.80 7.68
C MET A 1 -20.12 5.78 6.77
N SER A 2 -19.24 6.64 7.31
CA SER A 2 -18.45 7.56 6.47
C SER A 2 -17.42 6.76 5.67
N LYS A 3 -17.35 6.95 4.35
CA LYS A 3 -16.33 6.29 3.52
C LYS A 3 -14.96 6.82 3.95
N LYS A 4 -14.03 5.93 4.31
CA LYS A 4 -12.63 6.32 4.52
C LYS A 4 -12.09 7.03 3.26
N PRO A 5 -11.29 8.11 3.42
CA PRO A 5 -10.70 8.79 2.28
C PRO A 5 -9.73 7.85 1.53
N ILE A 6 -9.75 7.92 0.20
CA ILE A 6 -8.82 7.17 -0.65
C ILE A 6 -7.47 7.88 -0.61
N VAL A 7 -6.42 7.13 -0.27
CA VAL A 7 -5.04 7.63 -0.27
C VAL A 7 -4.33 7.10 -1.51
N TYR A 8 -3.78 7.99 -2.32
CA TYR A 8 -3.03 7.64 -3.53
C TYR A 8 -1.54 7.54 -3.24
N ALA A 9 -0.88 6.53 -3.82
CA ALA A 9 0.56 6.30 -3.70
C ALA A 9 1.34 7.40 -4.45
N GLN A 10 1.78 8.41 -3.71
CA GLN A 10 2.46 9.57 -4.30
C GLN A 10 3.78 9.16 -4.95
N GLY A 11 4.00 9.62 -6.18
CA GLY A 11 5.21 9.32 -6.93
C GLY A 11 5.25 7.93 -7.58
N LEU A 12 4.17 7.13 -7.52
CA LEU A 12 4.03 5.91 -8.30
C LEU A 12 3.04 6.12 -9.44
N TYR A 13 3.50 5.90 -10.67
CA TYR A 13 2.68 5.97 -11.88
C TYR A 13 2.77 4.64 -12.61
N VAL A 14 1.62 4.11 -13.03
CA VAL A 14 1.54 2.79 -13.63
C VAL A 14 0.90 2.92 -15.00
N ASN A 15 1.59 2.40 -16.01
CA ASN A 15 1.12 2.36 -17.38
C ASN A 15 1.09 0.93 -17.89
N GLU A 16 0.09 0.64 -18.69
CA GLU A 16 -0.06 -0.62 -19.38
C GLU A 16 0.03 -0.36 -20.88
N LYS A 17 0.86 -1.14 -21.57
CA LYS A 17 1.05 -1.06 -23.01
C LYS A 17 1.16 -2.44 -23.61
N TYR A 18 0.84 -2.54 -24.89
CA TYR A 18 1.04 -3.75 -25.67
C TYR A 18 2.22 -3.59 -26.63
N VAL A 19 3.14 -4.54 -26.61
CA VAL A 19 4.28 -4.59 -27.54
C VAL A 19 4.34 -5.99 -28.12
N LYS A 20 4.17 -6.11 -29.45
CA LYS A 20 4.21 -7.41 -30.15
C LYS A 20 3.27 -8.46 -29.51
N ASN A 21 2.03 -8.06 -29.21
CA ASN A 21 1.00 -8.87 -28.54
C ASN A 21 1.32 -9.28 -27.09
N LEU A 22 2.40 -8.76 -26.50
CA LEU A 22 2.69 -8.93 -25.08
C LEU A 22 2.23 -7.72 -24.29
N LYS A 23 1.51 -7.98 -23.20
CA LYS A 23 1.11 -6.95 -22.23
C LYS A 23 2.29 -6.63 -21.31
N ILE A 24 2.65 -5.36 -21.25
CA ILE A 24 3.71 -4.83 -20.39
C ILE A 24 3.08 -3.85 -19.41
N VAL A 25 3.45 -3.96 -18.14
CA VAL A 25 3.11 -3.00 -17.09
C VAL A 25 4.38 -2.25 -16.70
N ASP A 26 4.43 -0.97 -17.05
CA ASP A 26 5.53 -0.07 -16.70
C ASP A 26 5.23 0.62 -15.37
N LEU A 27 6.23 0.64 -14.48
CA LEU A 27 6.20 1.38 -13.22
C LEU A 27 7.17 2.55 -13.31
N ASN A 28 6.64 3.77 -13.29
CA ASN A 28 7.45 4.98 -13.18
C ASN A 28 7.40 5.49 -11.75
N ILE A 29 8.57 5.59 -11.13
CA ILE A 29 8.71 5.96 -9.72
C ILE A 29 9.46 7.29 -9.63
N LYS A 30 8.79 8.31 -9.09
CA LYS A 30 9.43 9.54 -8.60
C LYS A 30 9.98 9.26 -7.21
N ALA A 31 11.26 8.88 -7.16
CA ALA A 31 11.92 8.32 -5.98
C ALA A 31 11.63 9.08 -4.68
N ASP A 32 11.90 10.38 -4.62
CA ASP A 32 11.75 11.16 -3.39
C ASP A 32 10.32 11.12 -2.83
N LYS A 33 9.33 11.31 -3.72
CA LYS A 33 7.91 11.31 -3.34
C LYS A 33 7.43 9.93 -2.93
N PHE A 34 7.92 8.90 -3.60
CA PHE A 34 7.53 7.53 -3.29
C PHE A 34 8.17 7.04 -1.98
N ILE A 35 9.42 7.44 -1.69
CA ILE A 35 10.08 7.16 -0.42
C ILE A 35 9.36 7.88 0.72
N GLU A 36 9.00 9.16 0.56
CA GLU A 36 8.17 9.90 1.53
C GLU A 36 6.85 9.16 1.79
N PHE A 37 6.17 8.72 0.73
CA PHE A 37 4.92 7.97 0.83
C PHE A 37 5.10 6.65 1.58
N ILE A 38 6.12 5.85 1.23
CA ILE A 38 6.40 4.57 1.88
C ILE A 38 6.63 4.81 3.37
N LYS A 39 7.57 5.69 3.74
CA LYS A 39 7.90 5.97 5.15
C LYS A 39 6.68 6.40 5.97
N ALA A 40 5.77 7.18 5.37
CA ALA A 40 4.57 7.66 6.04
C ALA A 40 3.48 6.57 6.21
N ASN A 41 3.51 5.51 5.40
CA ASN A 41 2.45 4.49 5.35
C ASN A 41 2.95 3.07 5.62
N THR A 42 4.22 2.92 6.03
CA THR A 42 4.79 1.66 6.49
C THR A 42 4.11 1.22 7.79
N ASP A 43 3.69 -0.04 7.84
CA ASP A 43 3.10 -0.61 9.04
C ASP A 43 4.16 -1.06 10.06
N VAL A 44 3.71 -1.52 11.21
CA VAL A 44 4.57 -2.00 12.31
C VAL A 44 5.44 -3.21 11.92
N LYS A 45 5.09 -3.94 10.85
CA LYS A 45 5.83 -5.09 10.32
C LYS A 45 6.71 -4.70 9.12
N GLY A 46 6.77 -3.42 8.76
CA GLY A 46 7.61 -2.91 7.67
C GLY A 46 6.96 -2.97 6.29
N TYR A 47 5.66 -3.28 6.17
CA TYR A 47 4.98 -3.42 4.89
C TYR A 47 4.25 -2.15 4.46
N VAL A 48 4.20 -1.92 3.15
CA VAL A 48 3.29 -0.98 2.49
C VAL A 48 2.56 -1.73 1.39
N LYS A 49 1.22 -1.68 1.40
CA LYS A 49 0.40 -2.34 0.38
C LYS A 49 -0.27 -1.31 -0.52
N ILE A 50 -0.11 -1.48 -1.82
CA ILE A 50 -0.68 -0.60 -2.85
C ILE A 50 -1.47 -1.46 -3.83
N ASN A 51 -2.74 -1.13 -4.05
CA ASN A 51 -3.55 -1.73 -5.11
C ASN A 51 -3.42 -0.90 -6.38
N LEU A 52 -3.28 -1.58 -7.52
CA LEU A 52 -3.26 -0.98 -8.85
C LEU A 52 -4.59 -1.28 -9.54
N TRP A 53 -5.49 -0.30 -9.58
CA TRP A 53 -6.79 -0.44 -10.24
C TRP A 53 -6.76 0.15 -11.64
N PRO A 54 -7.12 -0.59 -12.69
CA PRO A 54 -7.18 -0.02 -14.03
C PRO A 54 -8.19 1.14 -14.05
N LYS A 55 -7.83 2.21 -14.76
CA LYS A 55 -8.74 3.31 -15.07
C LYS A 55 -9.57 2.94 -16.29
N THR A 56 -10.77 3.50 -16.38
CA THR A 56 -11.61 3.42 -17.59
C THR A 56 -10.87 4.04 -18.78
N GLU A 57 -10.24 5.19 -18.56
CA GLU A 57 -9.43 5.89 -19.56
C GLU A 57 -8.07 6.25 -18.95
N PRO A 58 -6.95 5.95 -19.62
CA PRO A 58 -5.62 6.40 -19.20
C PRO A 58 -5.50 7.92 -19.25
N ASP A 59 -4.73 8.50 -18.32
CA ASP A 59 -4.46 9.93 -18.27
C ASP A 59 -2.94 10.21 -18.10
N LYS A 60 -2.58 11.47 -17.87
CA LYS A 60 -1.17 11.89 -17.64
C LYS A 60 -0.49 11.23 -16.43
N PHE A 61 -1.26 10.64 -15.52
CA PHE A 61 -0.78 9.90 -14.35
C PHE A 61 -0.79 8.38 -14.57
N GLY A 62 -1.15 7.93 -15.77
CA GLY A 62 -1.05 6.56 -16.23
C GLY A 62 -2.39 5.85 -16.34
N SER A 63 -2.34 4.56 -16.69
CA SER A 63 -3.50 3.71 -16.93
C SER A 63 -4.10 3.07 -15.68
N HIS A 64 -3.41 3.13 -14.52
CA HIS A 64 -3.94 2.61 -13.26
C HIS A 64 -3.92 3.66 -12.15
N ASN A 65 -4.89 3.56 -11.23
CA ASN A 65 -4.85 4.20 -9.93
C ASN A 65 -4.00 3.36 -8.98
N ALA A 66 -2.98 3.98 -8.36
CA ALA A 66 -2.22 3.37 -7.29
C ALA A 66 -2.77 3.87 -5.94
N ILE A 67 -3.47 3.01 -5.20
CA ILE A 67 -4.12 3.38 -3.93
C ILE A 67 -3.55 2.58 -2.77
N LEU A 68 -3.37 3.23 -1.62
CA LEU A 68 -3.03 2.56 -0.38
C LEU A 68 -4.12 1.55 -0.02
N ASN A 69 -3.71 0.37 0.40
CA ASN A 69 -4.59 -0.67 0.89
C ASN A 69 -4.30 -0.96 2.36
N ASP A 70 -5.30 -0.75 3.21
CA ASP A 70 -5.23 -1.02 4.65
C ASP A 70 -5.24 -2.52 4.99
N TRP A 71 -5.54 -3.39 4.01
CA TRP A 71 -5.53 -4.85 4.21
C TRP A 71 -4.13 -5.36 4.51
N ARG A 72 -4.03 -6.24 5.50
CA ARG A 72 -2.79 -6.83 5.98
C ARG A 72 -2.87 -8.35 5.86
N PRO A 73 -1.78 -9.03 5.46
CA PRO A 73 -1.72 -10.46 5.65
C PRO A 73 -1.77 -10.74 7.16
N THR A 74 -2.86 -11.33 7.63
CA THR A 74 -2.88 -11.97 8.94
C THR A 74 -1.88 -13.10 8.86
N GLY A 75 -0.80 -13.05 9.64
CA GLY A 75 0.14 -14.16 9.68
C GLY A 75 -0.62 -15.46 9.96
N TYR A 76 -0.23 -16.56 9.32
CA TYR A 76 -0.65 -17.89 9.77
C TYR A 76 -0.23 -18.00 11.26
N GLY A 77 -1.17 -17.75 12.17
CA GLY A 77 -0.94 -17.77 13.62
C GLY A 77 -1.56 -16.62 14.43
N GLU A 78 -2.01 -15.52 13.82
CA GLU A 78 -2.63 -14.41 14.57
C GLU A 78 -4.14 -14.39 14.38
N ASN A 79 -4.84 -15.08 15.28
CA ASN A 79 -6.27 -14.88 15.48
C ASN A 79 -6.54 -13.39 15.77
N ASN A 80 -7.33 -12.76 14.91
CA ASN A 80 -7.97 -11.45 15.14
C ASN A 80 -8.72 -11.47 16.50
N PRO A 81 -8.88 -10.33 17.20
CA PRO A 81 -9.69 -9.25 16.63
C PRO A 81 -9.31 -7.81 17.02
N SER A 82 -9.83 -6.88 16.23
CA SER A 82 -10.31 -5.55 16.62
C SER A 82 -10.09 -5.11 18.08
N GLY A 83 -9.31 -4.04 18.26
CA GLY A 83 -9.49 -3.09 19.36
C GLY A 83 -8.38 -3.08 20.41
N GLY A 84 -7.76 -1.91 20.56
CA GLY A 84 -7.01 -1.53 21.76
C GLY A 84 -5.49 -1.58 21.61
N TYR A 85 -4.91 -0.51 21.08
CA TYR A 85 -3.53 -0.17 21.43
C TYR A 85 -3.49 0.11 22.94
N LYS A 86 -2.98 -0.83 23.74
CA LYS A 86 -2.39 -0.52 25.04
C LYS A 86 -0.87 -0.57 24.88
N ASN A 87 -0.24 0.52 25.30
CA ASN A 87 1.21 0.69 25.40
C ASN A 87 1.89 -0.50 26.07
N PRO A 88 3.17 -0.79 25.75
CA PRO A 88 3.94 -1.80 26.44
C PRO A 88 4.25 -1.32 27.86
N GLN A 89 3.71 -2.00 28.87
CA GLN A 89 4.16 -1.86 30.25
C GLN A 89 5.07 -3.05 30.59
N SER A 90 6.19 -2.66 31.17
CA SER A 90 7.40 -3.37 31.58
C SER A 90 7.23 -4.67 32.37
N ASP A 91 8.29 -5.47 32.28
CA ASP A 91 8.94 -6.26 33.34
C ASP A 91 8.06 -7.14 34.23
N ASP A 92 8.19 -8.47 34.06
CA ASP A 92 8.83 -9.34 35.05
C ASP A 92 8.71 -10.80 34.58
N LEU A 93 9.82 -11.51 34.43
CA LEU A 93 9.82 -12.97 34.48
C LEU A 93 11.02 -13.45 35.30
N PRO A 94 10.80 -14.01 36.51
CA PRO A 94 11.85 -14.73 37.23
C PRO A 94 12.01 -16.14 36.61
N PHE A 95 13.26 -16.61 36.69
CA PHE A 95 13.90 -17.81 36.10
C PHE A 95 13.02 -19.02 35.77
#